data_AF-A0A8T3R4E9-F1
#
_entry.id   AF-A0A8T3R4E9-F1
#
_cell.length_a   1.000
_cell.length_b   1.000
_cell.length_c   1.000
_cell.angle_alpha   90.00
_cell.angle_beta   90.00
_cell.angle_gamma   90.00
#
_symmetry.space_group_name_H-M   'P 1'
#
loop_
_entity.id
_entity.type
_entity.pdbx_description
1 polymer ?
#
loop_
_entity_poly.entity_id
_entity_poly.type
_entity_poly.pdbx_seq_one_letter_code
_entity_poly.pdbx_strand_id
1 'polypeptide(L)'
;MSIDEQHIALPQLYGAPAYARPAVVVEKAVARPFDPDELPIQADQTEVERAIAATIPPEVQSAGLEGASRGTAISRRMDRSLSVRGIADKILGGN
;
A
#
# COMPACT_ATOMS: atom_id res chain seq x y z
N MET A 1 -25.04 12.19 63.59
CA MET A 1 -23.76 11.55 63.23
C MET A 1 -23.98 10.82 61.92
N SER A 2 -23.39 11.34 60.84
CA SER A 2 -23.51 10.82 59.48
C SER A 2 -22.71 9.54 59.36
N ILE A 3 -23.32 8.48 58.82
CA ILE A 3 -22.61 7.24 58.49
C ILE A 3 -22.05 7.48 57.09
N ASP A 4 -20.77 7.85 57.02
CA ASP A 4 -20.08 8.01 55.75
C ASP A 4 -20.25 6.74 54.90
N GLU A 5 -20.73 6.93 53.67
CA GLU A 5 -20.88 5.89 52.66
C GLU A 5 -19.52 5.26 52.37
N GLN A 6 -19.21 4.16 53.08
CA GLN A 6 -18.01 3.38 52.81
C GLN A 6 -18.18 2.61 51.50
N HIS A 7 -17.71 3.20 50.41
CA HIS A 7 -17.53 2.52 49.13
C HIS A 7 -16.38 1.50 49.23
N ILE A 8 -16.68 0.30 49.73
CA ILE A 8 -15.76 -0.83 49.61
C ILE A 8 -15.80 -1.27 48.14
N ALA A 9 -14.81 -0.85 47.35
CA ALA A 9 -14.65 -1.38 46.00
C ALA A 9 -14.49 -2.90 46.08
N LEU A 10 -15.38 -3.64 45.42
CA LEU A 10 -15.20 -5.07 45.22
C LEU A 10 -13.82 -5.28 44.57
N PRO A 11 -13.01 -6.27 45.00
CA PRO A 11 -11.80 -6.62 44.30
C PRO A 11 -12.15 -6.80 42.83
N GLN A 12 -11.49 -6.06 41.94
CA GLN A 12 -11.69 -6.22 40.51
C GLN A 12 -11.54 -7.69 40.19
N LEU A 13 -12.64 -8.36 39.85
CA LEU A 13 -12.60 -9.58 39.06
C LEU A 13 -12.13 -9.11 37.68
N TYR A 14 -10.82 -8.84 37.62
CA TYR A 14 -10.14 -8.44 36.40
C TYR A 14 -10.44 -9.55 35.41
N GLY A 15 -11.16 -9.21 34.34
CA GLY A 15 -11.78 -10.11 33.37
C GLY A 15 -10.79 -10.90 32.50
N ALA A 16 -9.69 -11.36 33.08
CA ALA A 16 -8.93 -12.43 32.49
C ALA A 16 -9.84 -13.67 32.49
N PRO A 17 -10.11 -14.27 31.32
CA PRO A 17 -10.94 -15.47 31.27
C PRO A 17 -10.33 -16.52 32.18
N ALA A 18 -11.14 -17.16 33.02
CA ALA A 18 -10.71 -18.25 33.91
C ALA A 18 -10.02 -19.42 33.16
N TYR A 19 -10.13 -19.43 31.83
CA TYR A 19 -9.49 -20.35 30.90
C TYR A 19 -8.62 -19.64 29.86
N ALA A 20 -7.95 -18.55 30.24
CA ALA A 20 -6.96 -17.93 29.37
C ALA A 20 -5.95 -19.00 28.94
N ARG A 21 -5.99 -19.39 27.66
CA ARG A 21 -4.99 -20.30 27.11
C ARG A 21 -3.65 -19.57 27.21
N PRO A 22 -2.57 -20.26 27.62
CA PRO A 22 -1.23 -19.70 27.53
C PRO A 22 -1.00 -19.17 26.11
N ALA A 23 -0.33 -18.02 25.99
CA ALA A 23 0.08 -17.52 24.69
C ALA A 23 0.93 -18.60 24.00
N VAL A 24 0.46 -19.08 22.85
CA VAL A 24 1.21 -20.07 22.08
C VAL A 24 2.41 -19.34 21.50
N VAL A 25 3.60 -19.75 21.91
CA VAL A 25 4.85 -19.29 21.29
C VAL A 25 4.88 -19.92 19.90
N VAL A 26 4.59 -19.12 18.88
CA VAL A 26 4.86 -19.52 17.49
C VAL A 26 6.38 -19.57 17.38
N GLU A 27 6.95 -20.77 17.23
CA GLU A 27 8.37 -20.93 16.95
C GLU A 27 8.70 -20.13 15.68
N LYS A 28 9.43 -19.02 15.82
CA LYS A 28 9.86 -18.16 14.71
C LYS A 28 10.73 -18.89 13.68
N ALA A 29 11.15 -20.12 13.96
CA ALA A 29 12.14 -20.88 13.21
C ALA A 29 11.56 -21.73 12.07
N VAL A 30 10.26 -21.64 11.75
CA VAL A 30 9.72 -22.26 10.54
C VAL A 30 9.98 -21.32 9.37
N ALA A 31 10.86 -21.72 8.45
CA ALA A 31 11.08 -20.97 7.22
C ALA A 31 9.77 -20.83 6.45
N ARG A 32 9.53 -19.64 5.88
CA ARG A 32 8.37 -19.41 5.02
C ARG A 32 8.39 -20.45 3.87
N PRO A 33 7.25 -21.09 3.55
CA PRO A 33 7.19 -21.96 2.38
C PRO A 33 7.57 -21.17 1.12
N PHE A 34 8.03 -21.89 0.10
CA PHE A 34 8.31 -21.32 -1.21
C PHE A 34 7.08 -20.56 -1.74
N ASP A 35 7.27 -19.29 -2.08
CA ASP A 35 6.23 -18.43 -2.63
C ASP A 35 6.43 -18.28 -4.14
N PRO A 36 5.53 -18.79 -4.99
CA PRO A 36 5.64 -18.64 -6.44
C PRO A 36 5.52 -17.17 -6.88
N ASP A 37 4.89 -16.31 -6.08
CA ASP A 37 4.76 -14.88 -6.38
C ASP A 37 6.09 -14.13 -6.17
N GLU A 38 7.05 -14.71 -5.45
CA GLU A 38 8.40 -14.16 -5.29
C GLU A 38 9.32 -14.47 -6.49
N LEU A 39 8.85 -15.27 -7.46
CA LEU A 39 9.62 -15.58 -8.65
C LEU A 39 9.76 -14.36 -9.59
N PRO A 40 10.88 -14.25 -10.33
CA PRO A 40 11.00 -13.24 -11.36
C PRO A 40 10.01 -13.51 -12.50
N ILE A 41 9.46 -12.46 -13.13
CA ILE A 41 8.51 -12.57 -14.25
C ILE A 41 9.07 -13.45 -15.39
N GLN A 42 10.39 -13.43 -15.58
CA GLN A 42 11.09 -14.23 -16.59
C GLN A 42 11.03 -15.75 -16.34
N ALA A 43 10.69 -16.18 -15.12
CA ALA A 43 10.56 -17.60 -14.78
C ALA A 43 9.44 -18.29 -15.57
N ASP A 44 8.35 -17.56 -15.83
CA ASP A 44 7.18 -18.08 -16.56
C ASP A 44 7.17 -17.65 -18.04
N GLN A 45 8.17 -16.89 -18.50
CA GLN A 45 8.24 -16.43 -19.89
C GLN A 45 8.58 -17.57 -20.86
N THR A 46 7.74 -17.70 -21.88
CA THR A 46 8.01 -18.58 -23.01
C THR A 46 9.13 -18.02 -23.90
N GLU A 47 9.74 -18.89 -24.71
CA GLU A 47 10.81 -18.49 -25.64
C GLU A 47 10.31 -17.44 -26.66
N VAL A 48 9.05 -17.55 -27.09
CA VAL A 48 8.43 -16.60 -28.02
C VAL A 48 8.30 -15.23 -27.38
N GLU A 49 7.82 -15.15 -26.14
CA GLU A 49 7.68 -13.88 -25.40
C GLU A 49 9.03 -13.21 -25.15
N ARG A 50 10.07 -14.02 -24.85
CA ARG A 50 11.44 -13.52 -24.70
C ARG A 50 11.98 -12.92 -25.99
N ALA A 51 11.73 -13.57 -27.12
CA ALA A 51 12.11 -13.06 -28.44
C ALA A 51 11.39 -11.75 -28.77
N ILE A 52 10.09 -11.64 -28.44
CA ILE A 52 9.33 -10.41 -28.63
C ILE A 52 9.90 -9.28 -27.74
N ALA A 53 10.13 -9.55 -26.45
CA ALA A 53 10.71 -8.56 -25.53
C ALA A 53 12.06 -8.02 -26.01
N ALA A 54 12.89 -8.85 -26.64
CA ALA A 54 14.17 -8.45 -27.21
C ALA A 54 14.06 -7.50 -28.42
N THR A 55 12.91 -7.49 -29.10
CA THR A 55 12.67 -6.62 -30.27
C THR A 55 12.05 -5.27 -29.93
N ILE A 56 11.52 -5.10 -28.71
CA ILE A 56 10.88 -3.85 -28.28
C ILE A 56 11.97 -2.82 -27.93
N PRO A 57 11.94 -1.60 -28.51
CA PRO A 57 12.88 -0.54 -28.18
C PRO A 57 12.82 -0.18 -26.68
N PRO A 58 13.97 0.12 -26.04
CA PRO A 58 14.03 0.38 -24.59
C PRO A 58 13.17 1.57 -24.16
N GLU A 59 12.99 2.57 -25.02
CA GLU A 59 12.18 3.76 -24.75
C GLU A 59 10.69 3.44 -24.55
N VAL A 60 10.20 2.41 -25.25
CA VAL A 60 8.81 1.93 -25.12
C VAL A 60 8.64 1.10 -23.86
N GLN A 61 9.68 0.36 -23.44
CA GLN A 61 9.65 -0.46 -22.23
C GLN A 61 9.52 0.38 -20.95
N SER A 62 10.11 1.59 -20.91
CA SER A 62 10.01 2.50 -19.76
C SER A 62 8.66 3.21 -19.62
N ALA A 63 7.86 3.30 -20.69
CA ALA A 63 6.62 4.07 -20.69
C ALA A 63 5.52 3.47 -19.79
N GLY A 64 5.62 2.19 -19.41
CA GLY A 64 4.65 1.49 -18.56
C GLY A 64 4.96 1.46 -17.06
N LEU A 65 6.16 1.88 -16.65
CA LEU A 65 6.65 1.72 -15.25
C LEU A 65 6.39 2.96 -14.36
N GLU A 66 5.84 4.04 -14.91
CA GLU A 66 5.53 5.30 -14.22
C GLU A 66 4.38 5.22 -13.18
N GLY A 67 3.92 4.03 -12.79
CA GLY A 67 2.78 3.84 -11.88
C GLY A 67 3.01 2.96 -10.65
N ALA A 68 4.14 2.27 -10.56
CA ALA A 68 4.32 1.18 -9.58
C ALA A 68 5.27 1.52 -8.41
N SER A 69 5.30 2.77 -7.94
CA SER A 69 5.79 3.03 -6.58
C SER A 69 5.27 4.35 -6.01
N ARG A 70 4.78 4.28 -4.77
CA ARG A 70 4.54 5.37 -3.80
C ARG A 70 3.55 6.47 -4.21
N GLY A 71 2.49 6.57 -3.40
CA GLY A 71 1.65 7.76 -3.30
C GLY A 71 2.50 9.01 -3.02
N THR A 72 2.85 9.70 -4.10
CA THR A 72 3.26 11.10 -4.08
C THR A 72 2.40 11.73 -5.15
N ALA A 73 1.58 12.70 -4.76
CA ALA A 73 0.70 13.42 -5.66
C ALA A 73 1.51 13.89 -6.87
N ILE A 74 1.21 13.30 -8.03
CA ILE A 74 1.65 13.79 -9.32
C ILE A 74 0.98 15.16 -9.47
N SER A 75 1.64 16.20 -8.96
CA SER A 75 1.42 17.55 -9.46
C SER A 75 1.99 17.56 -10.87
N ARG A 76 1.25 16.90 -11.78
CA ARG A 76 1.35 17.18 -13.21
C ARG A 76 1.14 18.67 -13.28
N ARG A 77 2.22 19.43 -13.46
CA ARG A 77 2.15 20.75 -14.05
C ARG A 77 1.59 20.51 -15.44
N MET A 78 0.28 20.33 -15.51
CA MET A 78 -0.45 20.35 -16.75
C MET A 78 -0.12 21.69 -17.36
N ASP A 79 0.34 21.64 -18.60
CA ASP A 79 0.64 22.82 -19.37
C ASP A 79 -0.60 23.72 -19.28
N ARG A 80 -0.44 24.92 -18.71
CA ARG A 80 -1.59 25.75 -18.29
C ARG A 80 -2.51 26.10 -19.45
N SER A 81 -1.99 25.97 -20.67
CA SER A 81 -2.67 26.05 -21.96
C SER A 81 -3.93 25.17 -22.06
N LEU A 82 -3.96 24.01 -21.38
CA LEU A 82 -5.10 23.09 -21.39
C LEU A 82 -5.96 23.15 -20.12
N SER A 83 -5.63 24.03 -19.18
CA SER A 83 -6.46 24.24 -17.99
C SER A 83 -7.69 25.08 -18.34
N VAL A 84 -8.83 24.80 -17.70
CA VAL A 84 -10.06 25.60 -17.88
C VAL A 84 -9.81 27.09 -17.65
N ARG A 85 -8.94 27.43 -16.68
CA ARG A 85 -8.51 28.81 -16.41
C ARG A 85 -7.69 29.40 -17.57
N GLY A 86 -6.75 28.66 -18.13
CA GLY A 86 -5.96 29.09 -19.28
C GLY A 86 -6.81 29.30 -20.55
N ILE A 87 -7.80 28.44 -20.79
CA ILE A 87 -8.76 28.62 -21.89
C ILE A 87 -9.61 29.87 -21.65
N ALA A 88 -10.08 30.09 -20.42
CA ALA A 88 -10.87 31.28 -20.08
C ALA A 88 -10.07 32.58 -20.25
N ASP A 89 -8.81 32.62 -19.79
CA ASP A 89 -7.92 33.78 -19.96
C ASP A 89 -7.65 34.06 -21.44
N LYS A 90 -7.43 33.02 -22.25
CA LYS A 90 -7.25 33.16 -23.70
C LYS A 90 -8.49 33.73 -24.41
N ILE A 91 -9.69 33.34 -23.99
CA ILE A 91 -10.96 33.88 -24.53
C ILE A 91 -11.14 35.35 -24.09
N LEU A 92 -10.71 35.70 -22.87
CA LEU A 92 -10.81 37.07 -22.35
C LEU A 92 -9.69 38.01 -22.82
N GLY A 93 -8.73 37.52 -23.62
CA GLY A 93 -7.63 38.32 -24.17
C GLY A 93 -6.42 38.48 -23.25
N GLY A 94 -6.23 37.60 -22.26
CA GLY A 94 -4.99 37.48 -21.50
C GLY A 94 -3.92 36.72 -22.30
N ASN A 95 -2.73 37.32 -22.43
CA ASN A 95 -1.56 36.86 -23.21
C ASN A 95 -1.35 35.34 -23.29
#